data_AF-A0A919HCB1-F1
#
_entry.id   AF-A0A919HCB1-F1
#
_cell.length_a   1.000
_cell.length_b   1.000
_cell.length_c   1.000
_cell.angle_alpha   90.00
_cell.angle_beta   90.00
_cell.angle_gamma   90.00
#
_symmetry.space_group_name_H-M   'P 1'
#
loop_
_entity.id
_entity.type
_entity.pdbx_description
1 polymer ?
#
loop_
_entity_poly.entity_id
_entity_poly.type
_entity_poly.pdbx_seq_one_letter_code
_entity_poly.pdbx_strand_id
1 'polypeptide(L)' 'MSGNPFDGGDGDWLVVVNAAGQHALWRPHLDLPEGWRIVYSGPDRDGALDHVEQHATATPLTPTT' A
#
# COMPACT_ATOMS: atom_id res chain seq x y z
N MET A 1 9.41 17.65 -7.26
CA MET A 1 8.62 16.91 -6.26
C MET A 1 7.49 16.25 -7.02
N SER A 2 7.67 14.97 -7.34
CA SER A 2 6.86 14.28 -8.33
C SER A 2 5.46 14.08 -7.76
N GLY A 3 4.48 14.77 -8.34
CA GLY A 3 3.05 14.60 -8.06
C GLY A 3 2.57 13.23 -8.52
N ASN A 4 3.00 12.20 -7.81
CA ASN A 4 2.49 10.87 -7.99
C ASN A 4 1.09 10.86 -7.37
N PRO A 5 0.02 10.54 -8.13
CA PRO A 5 -1.36 10.57 -7.63
C PRO A 5 -1.60 9.58 -6.46
N PHE A 6 -0.64 8.67 -6.24
CA PHE A 6 -0.60 7.73 -5.14
C PHE A 6 0.19 8.23 -3.91
N ASP A 7 0.73 9.45 -3.89
CA ASP A 7 1.66 9.90 -2.84
C ASP A 7 1.07 10.97 -1.91
N GLY A 8 0.09 11.75 -2.35
CA GLY A 8 -0.52 12.81 -1.53
C GLY A 8 -2.03 12.65 -1.41
N GLY A 9 -2.53 12.47 -0.19
CA GLY A 9 -3.96 12.59 0.10
C GLY A 9 -4.34 11.95 1.43
N ASP A 10 -4.86 12.78 2.34
CA ASP A 10 -5.73 12.38 3.45
C ASP A 10 -6.93 11.60 2.89
N GLY A 11 -7.12 10.37 3.34
CA GLY A 11 -8.20 9.48 2.90
C GLY A 11 -7.80 8.01 2.96
N ASP A 12 -8.80 7.13 2.83
CA ASP A 12 -8.63 5.68 2.92
C ASP A 12 -7.57 5.15 1.94
N TRP A 13 -6.73 4.23 2.42
CA TRP A 13 -5.70 3.52 1.66
C TRP A 13 -6.06 2.04 1.56
N LEU A 14 -5.88 1.48 0.37
CA LEU A 14 -6.04 0.06 0.11
C LEU A 14 -4.68 -0.58 -0.20
N VAL A 15 -4.47 -1.79 0.30
CA VAL A 15 -3.41 -2.67 -0.21
C VAL A 15 -4.10 -3.72 -1.07
N VAL A 16 -3.67 -3.81 -2.32
CA VAL A 16 -4.16 -4.80 -3.27
C VAL A 16 -3.07 -5.81 -3.58
N VAL A 17 -3.45 -7.06 -3.82
CA VAL A 17 -2.57 -8.13 -4.27
C VAL A 17 -3.01 -8.63 -5.64
N ASN A 18 -2.05 -8.88 -6.52
CA ASN A 18 -2.33 -9.53 -7.80
C ASN A 18 -2.26 -11.06 -7.67
N ALA A 19 -2.62 -11.78 -8.74
CA ALA A 19 -2.53 -13.24 -8.77
C ALA A 19 -1.09 -13.79 -8.59
N ALA A 20 -0.06 -12.97 -8.83
CA ALA A 20 1.34 -13.31 -8.63
C ALA A 20 1.83 -13.04 -7.19
N GLY A 21 0.97 -12.58 -6.29
CA GLY A 21 1.32 -12.29 -4.89
C GLY A 21 2.03 -10.94 -4.69
N GLN A 22 2.04 -10.06 -5.69
CA GLN A 22 2.63 -8.73 -5.57
C GLN A 22 1.63 -7.76 -4.94
N HIS A 23 2.07 -7.06 -3.90
CA HIS A 23 1.28 -6.03 -3.23
C HIS A 23 1.51 -4.66 -3.87
N ALA A 24 0.44 -3.88 -4.03
CA ALA A 24 0.49 -2.49 -4.43
C ALA A 24 -0.42 -1.64 -3.54
N LEU A 25 -0.02 -0.40 -3.27
CA LEU A 25 -0.89 0.59 -2.66
C LEU A 25 -1.87 1.12 -3.71
N TRP A 26 -3.13 1.21 -3.31
CA TRP A 26 -4.23 1.63 -4.16
C TRP A 26 -5.12 2.63 -3.44
N ARG A 27 -5.79 3.46 -4.22
CA ARG A 27 -6.78 4.42 -3.71
C ARG A 27 -8.18 3.80 -3.87
N PRO A 28 -9.05 3.86 -2.85
CA PRO A 28 -10.40 3.31 -2.93
C PRO A 28 -11.30 4.03 -3.94
N HIS A 29 -10.93 5.25 -4.35
CA HIS A 29 -11.65 5.98 -5.40
C HIS A 29 -11.25 5.57 -6.83
N LEU A 30 -10.22 4.73 -7.00
CA LEU A 30 -9.77 4.25 -8.31
C LEU A 30 -10.31 2.85 -8.55
N ASP A 31 -10.89 2.63 -9.73
CA ASP A 31 -11.35 1.30 -10.14
C ASP A 31 -10.19 0.29 -10.10
N LEU A 32 -10.42 -0.86 -9.45
CA LEU A 32 -9.44 -1.92 -9.40
C LEU A 32 -9.34 -2.58 -10.79
N PRO A 33 -8.12 -2.73 -11.34
CA PRO A 33 -7.95 -3.53 -12.54
C PRO A 33 -8.29 -5.00 -12.28
N GLU A 34 -8.76 -5.69 -13.32
CA GLU A 34 -9.07 -7.12 -13.27
C GLU A 34 -7.87 -7.93 -12.73
N GLY A 35 -8.15 -8.88 -11.84
CA GLY A 35 -7.12 -9.77 -11.26
C GLY A 35 -6.41 -9.21 -10.03
N TRP A 36 -6.70 -7.98 -9.61
CA TRP A 36 -6.28 -7.43 -8.33
C TRP A 36 -7.34 -7.65 -7.27
N ARG A 37 -6.92 -7.90 -6.03
CA ARG A 37 -7.81 -8.11 -4.89
C ARG A 37 -7.35 -7.29 -3.70
N ILE A 38 -8.29 -6.63 -3.03
CA ILE A 38 -8.01 -5.87 -1.81
C ILE A 38 -7.71 -6.86 -0.69
N VAL A 39 -6.55 -6.71 -0.04
CA VAL A 39 -6.13 -7.51 1.12
C VAL A 39 -6.16 -6.70 2.41
N TYR A 40 -6.09 -5.37 2.30
CA TYR A 40 -6.20 -4.46 3.43
C TYR A 40 -6.87 -3.15 3.00
N SER A 41 -7.68 -2.59 3.90
CA SER A 41 -8.29 -1.26 3.77
C SER A 41 -8.21 -0.55 5.10
N GLY A 42 -7.64 0.66 5.13
CA GLY A 42 -7.52 1.46 6.34
C GLY A 42 -7.75 2.95 6.06
N PRO A 43 -8.26 3.71 7.04
CA PRO A 43 -8.54 5.14 6.87
C PRO A 43 -7.27 5.99 6.76
N ASP A 44 -6.14 5.47 7.24
CA ASP A 44 -4.89 6.20 7.36
C ASP A 44 -3.72 5.44 6.75
N ARG A 45 -2.80 6.20 6.13
CA ARG A 45 -1.57 5.67 5.54
C ARG A 45 -0.73 4.96 6.60
N ASP A 46 -0.65 5.51 7.81
CA ASP A 46 0.09 4.91 8.92
C ASP A 46 -0.44 3.52 9.30
N GLY A 47 -1.76 3.30 9.32
CA GLY A 47 -2.34 1.98 9.60
C GLY A 47 -2.04 0.96 8.49
N ALA A 48 -2.07 1.40 7.23
CA ALA A 48 -1.68 0.56 6.10
C ALA A 48 -0.17 0.26 6.08
N LEU A 49 0.66 1.25 6.43
CA LEU A 49 2.11 1.09 6.50
C LEU A 49 2.48 0.12 7.61
N ASP A 50 1.90 0.28 8.80
CA ASP A 50 2.11 -0.61 9.95
C ASP A 50 1.66 -2.05 9.63
N HIS A 51 0.53 -2.24 8.95
CA HIS A 51 0.11 -3.56 8.50
C HIS A 51 1.09 -4.18 7.48
N VAL A 52 1.60 -3.37 6.54
CA VAL A 52 2.62 -3.81 5.58
C VAL A 52 3.95 -4.09 6.28
N GLU A 53 4.38 -3.29 7.25
CA GLU A 53 5.61 -3.50 8.03
C GLU A 53 5.53 -4.76 8.91
N GLN A 54 4.34 -5.06 9.45
CA GLN A 54 4.11 -6.28 10.23
C GLN A 54 4.04 -7.54 9.36
N HIS A 55 3.52 -7.45 8.12
CA HIS A 55 3.31 -8.60 7.24
C HIS A 55 4.40 -8.82 6.18
N ALA A 56 5.05 -7.76 5.68
CA ALA A 56 6.18 -7.87 4.77
C ALA A 56 7.42 -8.13 5.61
N THR A 57 7.86 -9.38 5.61
CA THR A 57 9.05 -9.88 6.32
C THR A 57 10.18 -8.85 6.23
N ALA A 58 10.44 -8.18 7.35
CA ALA A 58 11.39 -7.10 7.47
C ALA A 58 12.72 -7.48 6.82
N THR A 59 13.05 -6.83 5.71
CA THR A 59 14.46 -6.60 5.41
C THR A 59 14.84 -5.43 6.30
N PRO A 60 15.64 -5.62 7.36
CA PRO A 60 15.99 -4.52 8.23
C PRO A 60 16.62 -3.42 7.38
N LEU A 61 16.01 -2.24 7.38
CA LEU A 61 16.67 -1.03 6.90
C LEU A 61 17.89 -0.88 7.80
N THR A 62 19.05 -1.28 7.28
CA THR A 62 20.32 -0.94 7.91
C THR A 62 20.38 0.58 7.91
N PRO A 63 20.51 1.22 9.09
CA PRO A 63 20.76 2.65 9.12
C PRO A 63 22.09 2.88 8.43
N THR A 64 22.06 3.46 7.23
CA THR A 64 23.30 3.94 6.59
C THR A 64 23.72 5.18 7.37
N THR A 65 24.95 5.09 7.88
CA THR A 65 25.73 6.05 8.68
C THR A 65 25.46 7.52 8.39
#